data_AF-A0AAV0JIU3-F1
#
_entry.id   AF-A0AAV0JIU3-F1
#
_cell.length_a   1.000
_cell.length_b   1.000
_cell.length_c   1.000
_cell.angle_alpha   90.00
_cell.angle_beta   90.00
_cell.angle_gamma   90.00
#
_symmetry.space_group_name_H-M   'P 1'
#
loop_
_entity.id
_entity.type
_entity.pdbx_description
1 polymer ?
#
loop_
_entity_poly.entity_id
_entity_poly.type
_entity_poly.pdbx_seq_one_letter_code
_entity_poly.pdbx_strand_id
1 'polypeptide(L)'
;MKEHGVSEEEATKAMWGRISDAWKDMTEVYCQKPTPLPRALLLPVINFARTISVIYLKADAYTHPQFLRERIADLFVNPVPL
;
A
#
# COMPACT_ATOMS: atom_id res chain seq x y z
N MET A 1 -11.30 -14.10 -11.19
CA MET A 1 -11.96 -15.42 -11.28
C MET A 1 -13.10 -15.41 -12.28
N LYS A 2 -14.33 -14.98 -11.93
CA LYS A 2 -15.53 -15.07 -12.79
C LYS A 2 -15.36 -14.57 -14.23
N GLU A 3 -14.72 -13.41 -14.42
CA GLU A 3 -14.53 -12.80 -15.74
C GLU A 3 -13.63 -13.63 -16.67
N HIS A 4 -12.62 -14.32 -16.13
CA HIS A 4 -11.62 -15.06 -16.91
C HIS A 4 -11.69 -16.59 -16.69
N GLY A 5 -12.62 -17.08 -15.87
CA GLY A 5 -12.74 -18.51 -15.54
C GLY A 5 -11.54 -19.11 -14.78
N VAL A 6 -10.68 -18.28 -14.18
CA VAL A 6 -9.42 -18.70 -13.52
C VAL A 6 -9.60 -18.95 -12.03
N SER A 7 -8.65 -19.69 -11.44
CA SER A 7 -8.56 -19.93 -10.00
C SER A 7 -8.32 -18.64 -9.20
N GLU A 8 -8.54 -18.72 -7.88
CA GLU A 8 -8.25 -17.62 -6.95
C GLU A 8 -6.77 -17.24 -6.94
N GLU A 9 -5.88 -18.24 -6.96
CA GLU A 9 -4.44 -18.04 -6.95
C GLU A 9 -3.98 -17.31 -8.22
N GLU A 10 -4.44 -17.75 -9.39
CA GLU A 10 -4.13 -17.10 -10.67
C GLU A 10 -4.67 -15.67 -10.72
N ALA A 11 -5.90 -15.45 -10.26
CA ALA A 11 -6.50 -14.12 -10.19
C ALA A 11 -5.71 -13.19 -9.24
N THR A 12 -5.30 -13.71 -8.08
CA THR A 12 -4.52 -12.98 -7.08
C THR A 12 -3.14 -12.60 -7.63
N LYS A 13 -2.45 -13.55 -8.27
CA LYS A 13 -1.16 -13.29 -8.94
C LYS A 13 -1.27 -12.21 -10.01
N ALA A 14 -2.33 -12.26 -10.84
CA ALA A 14 -2.58 -11.24 -11.85
C ALA A 14 -2.86 -9.86 -11.22
N MET A 15 -3.63 -9.81 -10.13
CA MET A 15 -3.88 -8.56 -9.39
C MET A 15 -2.60 -7.97 -8.79
N TRP A 16 -1.71 -8.81 -8.22
CA TRP A 16 -0.42 -8.35 -7.73
C TRP A 16 0.46 -7.75 -8.84
N GLY A 17 0.43 -8.32 -10.04
CA GLY A 17 1.09 -7.74 -11.21
C GLY A 17 0.58 -6.32 -11.50
N ARG A 18 -0.74 -6.15 -11.56
CA ARG A 18 -1.37 -4.84 -11.81
C ARG A 18 -1.06 -3.81 -10.71
N ILE A 19 -1.06 -4.23 -9.45
CA ILE A 19 -0.69 -3.37 -8.31
C ILE A 19 0.77 -2.93 -8.42
N SER A 20 1.67 -3.85 -8.79
CA SER A 20 3.10 -3.56 -8.98
C SER A 20 3.32 -2.55 -10.10
N ASP A 21 2.63 -2.69 -11.22
CA ASP A 21 2.74 -1.76 -12.34
C ASP A 21 2.17 -0.38 -11.98
N ALA A 22 0.98 -0.32 -11.36
CA ALA A 22 0.42 0.94 -10.88
C ALA A 22 1.32 1.66 -9.86
N TRP A 23 2.02 0.91 -9.00
CA TRP A 23 3.00 1.47 -8.08
C TRP A 23 4.20 2.10 -8.80
N LYS A 24 4.71 1.45 -9.86
CA LYS A 24 5.79 2.00 -10.69
C LYS A 24 5.35 3.30 -11.35
N ASP A 25 4.15 3.33 -11.94
CA ASP A 25 3.60 4.52 -12.61
C ASP A 25 3.52 5.72 -11.65
N MET A 26 2.96 5.52 -10.44
CA MET A 26 2.91 6.59 -9.43
C MET A 26 4.30 7.07 -9.01
N THR A 27 5.23 6.13 -8.83
CA THR A 27 6.59 6.45 -8.39
C THR A 27 7.37 7.17 -9.48
N GLU A 28 7.17 6.80 -10.74
CA GLU A 28 7.75 7.48 -11.90
C GLU A 28 7.29 8.94 -11.94
N VAL A 29 5.97 9.20 -11.89
CA VAL A 29 5.42 10.56 -11.85
C VAL A 29 6.01 11.38 -10.71
N TYR A 30 6.17 10.78 -9.53
CA TYR A 30 6.78 11.45 -8.38
C TYR A 30 8.28 11.76 -8.58
N CYS A 31 9.01 10.88 -9.27
CA CYS A 31 10.44 11.01 -9.49
C CYS A 31 10.81 11.83 -10.74
N GLN A 32 9.85 12.10 -11.63
CA GLN A 32 10.04 12.94 -12.82
C GLN A 32 10.60 14.33 -12.47
N LYS A 33 11.47 14.83 -13.36
CA LYS A 33 12.10 16.15 -13.28
C LYS A 33 12.00 16.86 -14.65
N PRO A 34 11.25 17.98 -14.75
CA PRO A 34 10.41 18.57 -13.71
C PRO A 34 9.22 17.67 -13.37
N THR A 35 8.73 17.76 -12.13
CA THR A 35 7.53 17.00 -11.71
C THR A 35 6.29 17.66 -12.29
N PRO A 36 5.31 16.91 -12.85
CA PRO A 36 4.14 17.49 -13.52
C PRO A 36 3.16 18.19 -12.57
N LEU A 37 3.23 17.87 -11.27
CA LEU A 37 2.40 18.46 -10.22
C LEU A 37 3.27 18.80 -8.99
N PRO A 38 2.86 19.77 -8.16
CA PRO A 38 3.51 20.02 -6.87
C PRO A 38 3.59 18.74 -6.03
N ARG A 39 4.77 18.44 -5.46
CA ARG A 39 4.98 17.24 -4.63
C ARG A 39 4.02 17.15 -3.44
N ALA A 40 3.61 18.30 -2.91
CA ALA A 40 2.62 18.39 -1.84
C ALA A 40 1.27 17.77 -2.21
N LEU A 41 0.90 17.76 -3.49
CA LEU A 41 -0.32 17.10 -3.98
C LEU A 41 -0.12 15.61 -4.26
N LEU A 42 1.08 15.20 -4.64
CA LEU A 42 1.41 13.80 -4.96
C LEU A 42 1.63 12.95 -3.70
N LEU A 43 2.26 13.52 -2.68
CA LEU A 43 2.62 12.80 -1.45
C LEU A 43 1.42 12.15 -0.73
N PRO A 44 0.26 12.80 -0.57
CA PRO A 44 -0.90 12.18 0.05
C PRO A 44 -1.36 10.91 -0.67
N VAL A 45 -1.35 10.90 -2.02
CA VAL A 45 -1.75 9.74 -2.83
C VAL A 45 -0.78 8.57 -2.63
N ILE A 46 0.52 8.84 -2.66
CA ILE A 46 1.56 7.83 -2.42
C ILE A 46 1.47 7.28 -1.00
N ASN A 47 1.26 8.16 -0.01
CA ASN A 47 1.12 7.75 1.38
C ASN A 47 -0.15 6.93 1.60
N PHE A 48 -1.25 7.23 0.92
CA PHE A 48 -2.45 6.40 0.96
C PHE A 48 -2.15 4.98 0.46
N ALA A 49 -1.51 4.83 -0.70
CA ALA A 49 -1.13 3.51 -1.22
C ALA A 49 -0.21 2.75 -0.26
N ARG A 50 0.79 3.43 0.35
CA ARG A 50 1.66 2.84 1.39
C ARG A 50 0.87 2.37 2.61
N THR A 51 -0.09 3.17 3.08
CA THR A 51 -0.94 2.82 4.21
C THR A 51 -1.78 1.58 3.90
N ILE A 52 -2.38 1.48 2.71
CA ILE A 52 -3.11 0.27 2.28
C ILE A 52 -2.21 -0.95 2.30
N SER A 53 -0.96 -0.84 1.81
CA SER A 53 0.01 -1.95 1.92
C SER A 53 0.27 -2.32 3.39
N VAL A 54 0.45 -1.36 4.28
CA VAL A 54 0.64 -1.66 5.72
C VAL A 54 -0.55 -2.41 6.31
N ILE A 55 -1.77 -2.02 5.96
CA ILE A 55 -3.00 -2.61 6.50
C ILE A 55 -3.27 -4.01 5.93
N TYR A 56 -2.95 -4.27 4.65
CA TYR A 56 -3.40 -5.49 3.95
C TYR A 56 -2.30 -6.44 3.48
N LEU A 57 -1.01 -6.12 3.65
CA LEU A 57 0.09 -6.92 3.08
C LEU A 57 0.13 -8.37 3.59
N LYS A 58 -0.25 -8.62 4.85
CA LYS A 58 -0.19 -9.96 5.46
C LYS A 58 -1.55 -10.54 5.81
N ALA A 59 -2.49 -9.69 6.20
CA ALA A 59 -3.82 -10.06 6.65
C ALA A 59 -4.76 -8.87 6.49
N ASP A 60 -6.07 -9.07 6.64
CA ASP A 60 -7.03 -7.98 6.77
C ASP A 60 -6.92 -7.35 8.16
N ALA A 61 -5.93 -6.48 8.35
CA ALA A 61 -5.69 -5.84 9.63
C ALA A 61 -6.67 -4.68 9.93
N TYR A 62 -7.49 -4.28 8.95
CA TYR A 62 -8.51 -3.28 9.15
C TYR A 62 -9.68 -3.84 9.96
N THR A 63 -10.21 -4.99 9.54
CA THR A 63 -11.29 -5.69 10.25
C THR A 63 -10.76 -6.47 11.46
N HIS A 64 -9.49 -6.91 11.40
CA HIS A 64 -8.83 -7.68 12.45
C HIS A 64 -7.68 -6.88 13.09
N PRO A 65 -7.98 -5.98 14.04
CA PRO A 65 -7.03 -5.00 14.55
C PRO A 65 -5.85 -5.62 15.31
N GLN A 66 -5.93 -6.90 15.71
CA GLN A 66 -4.82 -7.60 16.35
C GLN A 66 -3.54 -7.57 15.51
N PHE A 67 -3.65 -7.51 14.18
CA PHE A 67 -2.50 -7.48 13.29
C PHE A 67 -1.81 -6.10 13.20
N LEU A 68 -2.47 -5.02 13.65
CA LEU A 68 -1.89 -3.67 13.72
C LEU A 68 -1.56 -3.21 15.14
N ARG A 69 -2.06 -3.91 16.17
CA ARG A 69 -1.97 -3.49 17.58
C ARG A 69 -0.55 -3.14 18.00
N GLU A 70 0.43 -3.99 17.71
CA GLU A 70 1.84 -3.76 18.07
C GLU A 70 2.38 -2.50 17.40
N ARG A 71 2.13 -2.34 16.10
CA ARG A 71 2.58 -1.17 15.34
C ARG A 71 1.95 0.13 15.81
N ILE A 72 0.68 0.09 16.23
CA ILE A 72 -0.01 1.23 16.85
C ILE A 72 0.61 1.55 18.21
N ALA A 73 0.90 0.54 19.02
CA ALA A 73 1.57 0.74 20.31
C ALA A 73 2.95 1.36 20.12
N ASP A 74 3.76 0.88 19.17
CA ASP A 74 5.08 1.43 18.89
C ASP A 74 5.04 2.88 18.38
N LEU A 75 3.97 3.26 17.68
CA LEU A 75 3.84 4.61 17.12
C LEU A 75 3.28 5.62 18.13
N PHE A 76 2.40 5.20 19.04
CA PHE A 76 1.60 6.11 19.86
C PHE A 76 1.67 5.88 21.37
N VAL A 77 2.22 4.75 21.83
CA VAL A 77 2.20 4.34 23.24
C VAL A 77 3.61 4.17 23.78
N ASN A 78 4.46 3.43 23.08
CA ASN A 78 5.79 3.07 23.52
C ASN A 78 6.80 4.14 23.07
N PRO A 79 7.48 4.84 24.00
CA PRO A 79 8.55 5.76 23.62
C PRO A 79 9.77 4.98 23.11
N VAL A 80 10.52 5.60 22.20
CA VAL A 80 11.84 5.08 21.80
C VAL A 80 12.78 5.22 23.00
N PRO A 81 13.43 4.14 23.48
CA PRO A 81 14.42 4.23 24.53
C PRO A 81 15.56 5.17 24.13
N LEU A 82 15.98 6.02 25.07
CA LEU A 82 17.11 6.93 24.90
C LEU A 82 18.44 6.23 25.11
#